data_AF-A0A8S9UVT1-F1
#
_entry.id   AF-A0A8S9UVT1-F1
#
_cell.length_a   1.000
_cell.length_b   1.000
_cell.length_c   1.000
_cell.angle_alpha   90.00
_cell.angle_beta   90.00
_cell.angle_gamma   90.00
#
_symmetry.space_group_name_H-M   'P 1'
#
loop_
_entity.id
_entity.type
_entity.pdbx_description
1 polymer ?
#
loop_
_entity_poly.entity_id
_entity_poly.type
_entity_poly.pdbx_seq_one_letter_code
_entity_poly.pdbx_strand_id
1 'polypeptide(L)'
;MGFRQSSVSAEITSKEAMTERPTLISDMCTKVSVSDHGATFVSAMEDAVLPSEFMISARVKCARFVPCWVSKRRWVVLRGSKSPILSVYRHDPRRPEDCVPVRMLLLGGDTRMRVVGDKRLVLVSSRVRKDDTLSLEFDTVEQRQVVHETLSRWVSLAVLLQSLSIHEMNSM
;
A
#
# COMPACT_ATOMS: atom_id res chain seq x y z
N MET A 1 55.67 7.31 36.48
CA MET A 1 56.76 6.81 35.62
C MET A 1 56.17 5.90 34.56
N GLY A 2 56.52 6.07 33.29
CA GLY A 2 56.06 5.20 32.19
C GLY A 2 55.76 6.00 30.93
N PHE A 3 56.74 6.05 30.05
CA PHE A 3 56.84 6.89 28.85
C PHE A 3 56.19 6.27 27.59
N ARG A 4 55.94 7.17 26.63
CA ARG A 4 56.15 7.07 25.17
C ARG A 4 54.97 6.74 24.22
N GLN A 5 54.82 7.69 23.29
CA GLN A 5 54.16 7.65 21.99
C GLN A 5 54.82 6.64 21.03
N SER A 6 54.09 6.28 19.98
CA SER A 6 54.66 6.10 18.64
C SER A 6 53.61 6.37 17.55
N SER A 7 53.88 7.44 16.80
CA SER A 7 53.34 7.77 15.48
C SER A 7 53.93 6.82 14.42
N VAL A 8 53.18 6.44 13.38
CA VAL A 8 53.74 6.12 12.06
C VAL A 8 52.76 6.57 10.98
N SER A 9 53.21 7.55 10.19
CA SER A 9 52.67 7.94 8.89
C SER A 9 53.16 6.97 7.81
N ALA A 10 52.36 6.76 6.76
CA ALA A 10 52.87 6.38 5.44
C ALA A 10 51.90 6.85 4.34
N GLU A 11 52.23 7.99 3.74
CA GLU A 11 51.88 8.35 2.37
C GLU A 11 52.73 7.49 1.41
N ILE A 12 52.14 6.98 0.32
CA ILE A 12 52.88 6.70 -0.91
C ILE A 12 52.03 7.13 -2.11
N THR A 13 52.60 8.05 -2.85
CA THR A 13 52.12 8.69 -4.09
C THR A 13 52.66 7.94 -5.32
N SER A 14 51.95 8.08 -6.44
CA SER A 14 52.51 8.38 -7.79
C SER A 14 52.38 7.37 -8.94
N LYS A 15 51.97 7.97 -10.07
CA LYS A 15 52.24 7.73 -11.52
C LYS A 15 51.30 6.77 -12.27
N GLU A 16 50.42 7.21 -13.17
CA GLU A 16 50.57 7.96 -14.44
C GLU A 16 50.90 7.05 -15.64
N ALA A 17 49.97 6.94 -16.59
CA ALA A 17 50.23 6.61 -18.00
C ALA A 17 49.05 7.06 -18.88
N MET A 18 49.33 7.98 -19.81
CA MET A 18 48.46 8.42 -20.91
C MET A 18 48.47 7.42 -22.08
N THR A 19 47.40 7.38 -22.89
CA THR A 19 47.45 7.32 -24.38
C THR A 19 46.04 7.61 -24.96
N GLU A 20 45.99 8.42 -26.03
CA GLU A 20 44.81 8.96 -26.71
C GLU A 20 44.20 8.04 -27.81
N ARG A 21 42.85 8.07 -27.93
CA ARG A 21 41.90 8.09 -29.10
C ARG A 21 42.25 7.47 -30.49
N PRO A 22 41.29 7.33 -31.44
CA PRO A 22 39.85 6.97 -31.37
C PRO A 22 39.44 5.92 -32.45
N THR A 23 38.23 5.34 -32.39
CA THR A 23 37.55 4.85 -33.61
C THR A 23 36.02 4.92 -33.44
N LEU A 24 35.41 5.62 -34.39
CA LEU A 24 33.98 5.75 -34.61
C LEU A 24 33.45 4.46 -35.25
N ILE A 25 32.45 3.81 -34.65
CA ILE A 25 31.42 3.10 -35.42
C ILE A 25 30.06 3.39 -34.76
N SER A 26 29.22 4.03 -35.57
CA SER A 26 27.79 4.25 -35.42
C SER A 26 27.06 3.00 -34.97
N ASP A 27 26.14 3.12 -34.00
CA ASP A 27 24.86 2.47 -34.16
C ASP A 27 23.72 3.17 -33.41
N MET A 28 22.57 2.95 -34.01
CA MET A 28 21.38 3.78 -34.01
C MET A 28 20.57 3.66 -32.72
N CYS A 29 19.92 4.77 -32.38
CA CYS A 29 18.84 4.97 -31.42
C CYS A 29 17.93 3.74 -31.18
N THR A 30 17.80 3.30 -29.92
CA THR A 30 16.50 2.83 -29.41
C THR A 30 16.37 3.12 -27.90
N LYS A 31 15.74 4.26 -27.62
CA LYS A 31 14.84 4.55 -26.49
C LYS A 31 14.94 3.59 -25.28
N VAL A 32 15.74 3.96 -24.29
CA VAL A 32 15.63 3.41 -22.93
C VAL A 32 14.38 4.00 -22.31
N SER A 33 13.32 3.20 -22.27
CA SER A 33 12.11 3.51 -21.53
C SER A 33 12.45 3.64 -20.05
N VAL A 34 12.48 4.88 -19.55
CA VAL A 34 12.42 5.16 -18.12
C VAL A 34 11.09 4.60 -17.64
N SER A 35 11.15 3.54 -16.84
CA SER A 35 9.96 2.98 -16.18
C SER A 35 9.60 3.91 -15.02
N ASP A 36 8.90 5.00 -15.35
CA ASP A 36 8.18 5.78 -14.37
C ASP A 36 7.08 4.89 -13.79
N HIS A 37 7.33 4.29 -12.63
CA HIS A 37 6.26 3.86 -11.74
C HIS A 37 5.64 5.11 -11.09
N GLY A 38 5.13 5.99 -11.94
CA GLY A 38 4.25 7.07 -11.55
C GLY A 38 2.97 6.43 -11.03
N ALA A 39 2.68 6.67 -9.75
CA ALA A 39 1.32 6.53 -9.26
C ALA A 39 0.42 7.29 -10.23
N THR A 40 -0.38 6.56 -11.01
CA THR A 40 -1.35 7.15 -11.91
C THR A 40 -2.38 7.87 -11.05
N PHE A 41 -2.19 9.16 -10.84
CA PHE A 41 -3.20 10.04 -10.27
C PHE A 41 -4.23 10.26 -11.36
N VAL A 42 -5.26 9.42 -11.35
CA VAL A 42 -6.46 9.64 -12.16
C VAL A 42 -7.24 10.76 -11.47
N SER A 43 -6.98 11.99 -11.89
CA SER A 43 -7.89 13.11 -11.69
C SER A 43 -9.11 12.87 -12.58
N ALA A 44 -10.20 12.35 -12.02
CA ALA A 44 -11.42 12.14 -12.79
C ALA A 44 -12.66 12.33 -11.91
N MET A 45 -13.33 13.46 -12.14
CA MET A 45 -14.76 13.63 -11.90
C MET A 45 -15.52 13.18 -13.16
N GLU A 46 -15.10 12.05 -13.73
CA GLU A 46 -15.70 11.41 -14.90
C GLU A 46 -16.04 9.97 -14.49
N ASP A 47 -17.33 9.66 -14.60
CA ASP A 47 -17.95 8.34 -14.54
C ASP A 47 -17.20 7.30 -13.69
N ALA A 48 -17.32 7.45 -12.37
CA ALA A 48 -16.50 6.71 -11.41
C ALA A 48 -16.94 5.25 -11.27
N VAL A 49 -16.63 4.44 -12.27
CA VAL A 49 -16.66 2.98 -12.19
C VAL A 49 -15.80 2.58 -10.98
N LEU A 50 -16.46 2.05 -9.95
CA LEU A 50 -15.78 1.49 -8.79
C LEU A 50 -14.91 0.33 -9.26
N PRO A 51 -13.59 0.34 -9.00
CA PRO A 51 -12.74 -0.77 -9.40
C PRO A 51 -13.22 -2.06 -8.74
N SER A 52 -12.97 -3.20 -9.39
CA SER A 52 -13.21 -4.52 -8.80
C SER A 52 -12.18 -4.83 -7.71
N GLU A 53 -10.95 -4.35 -7.87
CA GLU A 53 -9.86 -4.49 -6.92
C GLU A 53 -9.07 -3.16 -6.81
N PHE A 54 -8.75 -2.77 -5.58
CA PHE A 54 -7.88 -1.64 -5.28
C PHE A 54 -6.77 -2.10 -4.35
N MET A 55 -5.52 -1.80 -4.69
CA MET A 55 -4.37 -2.25 -3.92
C MET A 55 -3.43 -1.10 -3.57
N ILE A 56 -2.97 -1.09 -2.33
CA ILE A 56 -2.07 -0.05 -1.81
C ILE A 56 -1.15 -0.61 -0.73
N SER A 57 0.07 -0.06 -0.64
CA SER A 57 0.93 -0.32 0.51
C SER A 57 0.64 0.67 1.64
N ALA A 58 0.44 0.17 2.85
CA ALA A 58 0.23 1.00 4.04
C ALA A 58 0.94 0.40 5.26
N ARG A 59 1.20 1.21 6.28
CA ARG A 59 1.60 0.69 7.60
C ARG A 59 0.34 0.20 8.33
N VAL A 60 0.34 -1.08 8.67
CA VAL A 60 -0.84 -1.74 9.25
C VAL A 60 -0.58 -2.08 10.71
N LYS A 61 -1.52 -1.68 11.56
CA LYS A 61 -1.60 -2.09 12.97
C LYS A 61 -2.87 -2.92 13.17
N CYS A 62 -2.66 -4.19 13.51
CA CYS A 62 -3.72 -5.13 13.84
C CYS A 62 -3.89 -5.16 15.37
N ALA A 63 -5.04 -4.73 15.89
CA ALA A 63 -5.43 -4.71 17.32
C ALA A 63 -5.11 -3.46 18.16
N ARG A 64 -5.98 -3.27 19.18
CA ARG A 64 -6.06 -2.07 20.05
C ARG A 64 -4.85 -1.85 20.95
N PHE A 65 -4.16 -2.92 21.35
CA PHE A 65 -3.15 -2.87 22.44
C PHE A 65 -1.71 -3.06 21.99
N VAL A 66 -1.44 -3.07 20.68
CA VAL A 66 -0.07 -3.20 20.19
C VAL A 66 0.62 -1.83 20.20
N PRO A 67 1.86 -1.66 20.69
CA PRO A 67 2.59 -0.40 20.58
C PRO A 67 2.69 0.08 19.11
N CYS A 68 2.70 1.39 18.88
CA CYS A 68 2.77 2.01 17.54
C CYS A 68 3.99 1.58 16.70
N TRP A 69 5.06 1.15 17.38
CA TRP A 69 6.32 0.65 16.83
C TRP A 69 6.17 -0.70 16.09
N VAL A 70 5.04 -1.39 16.29
CA VAL A 70 4.75 -2.69 15.67
C VAL A 70 3.92 -2.55 14.38
N SER A 71 3.67 -1.31 13.92
CA SER A 71 3.07 -1.07 12.61
C SER A 71 4.06 -1.45 11.51
N LYS A 72 3.73 -2.50 10.75
CA LYS A 72 4.57 -3.00 9.67
C LYS A 72 4.00 -2.56 8.33
N ARG A 73 4.87 -2.26 7.36
CA ARG A 73 4.45 -2.02 5.98
C ARG A 73 3.89 -3.33 5.40
N ARG A 74 2.70 -3.25 4.84
CA ARG A 74 1.92 -4.38 4.31
C ARG A 74 1.21 -3.96 3.05
N TRP A 75 0.86 -4.94 2.24
CA TRP A 75 -0.04 -4.75 1.12
C TRP A 75 -1.48 -4.89 1.58
N VAL A 76 -2.28 -3.88 1.28
CA VAL A 76 -3.70 -3.85 1.55
C VAL A 76 -4.41 -3.99 0.21
N VAL A 77 -5.22 -5.04 0.09
CA VAL A 77 -6.04 -5.29 -1.08
C VAL A 77 -7.49 -5.17 -0.67
N LEU A 78 -8.21 -4.35 -1.39
CA LEU A 78 -9.63 -4.16 -1.25
C LEU A 78 -10.31 -4.76 -2.47
N ARG A 79 -11.27 -5.66 -2.26
CA ARG A 79 -12.01 -6.32 -3.33
C ARG A 79 -13.48 -5.99 -3.22
N GLY A 80 -14.01 -5.41 -4.28
CA GLY A 80 -15.43 -5.12 -4.46
C GLY A 80 -16.20 -6.41 -4.72
N SER A 81 -17.27 -6.62 -3.98
CA SER A 81 -18.22 -7.71 -4.21
C SER A 81 -19.54 -7.40 -3.48
N LYS A 82 -20.51 -8.33 -3.48
CA LYS A 82 -21.71 -8.25 -2.62
C LYS A 82 -21.36 -8.21 -1.12
N SER A 83 -20.15 -8.65 -0.75
CA SER A 83 -19.60 -8.61 0.61
C SER A 83 -18.13 -8.18 0.51
N PRO A 84 -17.87 -6.87 0.37
CA PRO A 84 -16.54 -6.36 0.06
C PRO A 84 -15.53 -6.79 1.14
N ILE A 85 -14.31 -7.07 0.71
CA ILE A 85 -13.29 -7.67 1.57
C ILE A 85 -12.05 -6.80 1.55
N LEU A 86 -11.53 -6.49 2.74
CA LEU A 86 -10.19 -5.96 2.91
C LEU A 86 -9.27 -7.09 3.36
N SER A 87 -8.22 -7.32 2.59
CA SER A 87 -7.19 -8.31 2.87
C SER A 87 -5.83 -7.64 3.10
N VAL A 88 -5.06 -8.13 4.06
CA VAL A 88 -3.72 -7.64 4.38
C VAL A 88 -2.72 -8.75 4.08
N TYR A 89 -1.67 -8.43 3.33
CA TYR A 89 -0.61 -9.36 2.91
C TYR A 89 0.76 -8.89 3.41
N ARG A 90 1.67 -9.83 3.65
CA ARG A 90 3.06 -9.52 4.01
C ARG A 90 3.83 -8.94 2.83
N HIS A 91 3.63 -9.53 1.65
CA HIS A 91 4.31 -9.23 0.40
C HIS A 91 3.29 -8.80 -0.67
N ASP A 92 3.78 -8.35 -1.83
CA ASP A 92 2.91 -7.97 -2.94
C ASP A 92 2.18 -9.24 -3.41
N PRO A 93 0.84 -9.30 -3.33
CA PRO A 93 0.07 -10.50 -3.66
C PRO A 93 0.09 -10.83 -5.16
N ARG A 94 0.64 -9.96 -6.02
CA ARG A 94 0.92 -10.28 -7.43
C ARG A 94 2.13 -11.19 -7.60
N ARG A 95 2.94 -11.36 -6.55
CA ARG A 95 4.06 -12.30 -6.54
C ARG A 95 3.58 -13.66 -6.06
N PRO A 96 4.10 -14.75 -6.62
CA PRO A 96 3.72 -16.10 -6.22
C PRO A 96 4.17 -16.46 -4.79
N GLU A 97 5.12 -15.70 -4.22
CA GLU A 97 5.56 -15.87 -2.84
C GLU A 97 4.47 -15.34 -1.86
N ASP A 98 3.86 -16.24 -1.08
CA ASP A 98 2.92 -15.92 0.00
C ASP A 98 1.63 -15.17 -0.43
N CYS A 99 0.82 -15.81 -1.26
CA CYS A 99 -0.52 -15.34 -1.68
C CYS A 99 -1.60 -15.44 -0.58
N VAL A 100 -1.25 -15.76 0.68
CA VAL A 100 -2.23 -15.93 1.77
C VAL A 100 -2.32 -14.65 2.60
N PRO A 101 -3.53 -14.06 2.77
CA PRO A 101 -3.67 -12.87 3.57
C PRO A 101 -3.42 -13.18 5.06
N VAL A 102 -2.60 -12.36 5.71
CA VAL A 102 -2.38 -12.44 7.16
C VAL A 102 -3.56 -11.92 7.96
N ARG A 103 -4.44 -11.12 7.33
CA ARG A 103 -5.68 -10.68 7.94
C ARG A 103 -6.72 -10.39 6.87
N MET A 104 -7.97 -10.67 7.18
CA MET A 104 -9.11 -10.32 6.35
C MET A 104 -10.18 -9.65 7.20
N LEU A 105 -10.84 -8.65 6.63
CA LEU A 105 -11.96 -7.92 7.22
C LEU A 105 -13.09 -7.89 6.19
N LEU A 106 -14.25 -8.45 6.57
CA LEU A 106 -15.46 -8.32 5.78
C LEU A 106 -16.08 -6.96 6.04
N LEU A 107 -16.44 -6.26 4.97
CA LEU A 107 -16.98 -4.91 4.99
C LEU A 107 -18.48 -4.93 4.70
N GLY A 108 -19.20 -3.96 5.26
CA GLY A 108 -20.63 -3.78 5.05
C GLY A 108 -21.24 -2.77 6.02
N GLY A 109 -22.56 -2.78 6.21
CA GLY A 109 -23.28 -1.71 6.94
C GLY A 109 -22.86 -1.50 8.40
N ASP A 110 -22.26 -2.49 9.05
CA ASP A 110 -21.69 -2.42 10.40
C ASP A 110 -20.25 -1.87 10.44
N THR A 111 -19.62 -1.69 9.27
CA THR A 111 -18.25 -1.20 9.16
C THR A 111 -18.19 0.29 9.49
N ARG A 112 -17.45 0.62 10.55
CA ARG A 112 -17.19 1.99 10.97
C ARG A 112 -15.80 2.41 10.50
N MET A 113 -15.75 3.57 9.85
CA MET A 113 -14.52 4.23 9.40
C MET A 113 -14.28 5.50 10.22
N ARG A 114 -13.07 5.69 10.72
CA ARG A 114 -12.66 6.90 11.43
C ARG A 114 -11.31 7.38 10.93
N VAL A 115 -11.25 8.62 10.47
CA VAL A 115 -9.99 9.30 10.18
C VAL A 115 -9.40 9.77 11.52
N VAL A 116 -8.11 9.51 11.73
CA VAL A 116 -7.39 9.86 12.97
C VAL A 116 -6.12 10.61 12.58
N GLY A 117 -6.09 11.93 12.82
CA GLY A 117 -5.04 12.77 12.24
C GLY A 117 -5.05 12.75 10.71
N ASP A 118 -3.94 13.11 10.07
CA ASP A 118 -3.97 13.40 8.63
C ASP A 118 -3.89 12.15 7.75
N LYS A 119 -3.08 11.17 8.17
CA LYS A 119 -2.67 10.03 7.32
C LYS A 119 -3.19 8.68 7.80
N ARG A 120 -4.00 8.63 8.86
CA ARG A 120 -4.44 7.36 9.44
C ARG A 120 -5.95 7.18 9.31
N LEU A 121 -6.32 5.97 8.90
CA LEU A 121 -7.69 5.49 8.83
C LEU A 121 -7.85 4.28 9.74
N VAL A 122 -8.86 4.32 10.60
CA VAL A 122 -9.22 3.22 11.48
C VAL A 122 -10.53 2.60 11.00
N LEU A 123 -10.50 1.30 10.81
CA LEU A 123 -11.61 0.46 10.38
C LEU A 123 -12.02 -0.46 11.52
N VAL A 124 -13.31 -0.55 11.77
CA VAL A 124 -13.90 -1.49 12.73
C VAL A 124 -15.06 -2.18 12.03
N SER A 125 -15.05 -3.51 12.00
CA SER A 125 -16.17 -4.32 11.51
C SER A 125 -16.42 -5.47 12.49
N SER A 126 -17.69 -5.85 12.64
CA SER A 126 -18.10 -6.95 13.51
C SER A 126 -18.40 -8.24 12.75
N ARG A 127 -18.31 -8.23 11.41
CA ARG A 127 -18.68 -9.38 10.55
C ARG A 127 -17.79 -10.62 10.67
N VAL A 128 -16.53 -10.48 11.05
CA VAL A 128 -15.58 -11.61 11.12
C VAL A 128 -15.26 -12.00 12.56
N ARG A 129 -15.02 -11.01 13.41
CA ARG A 129 -14.77 -11.15 14.84
C ARG A 129 -15.37 -9.94 15.55
N LYS A 130 -15.78 -10.12 16.80
CA LYS A 130 -16.31 -9.01 17.62
C LYS A 130 -15.26 -7.89 17.70
N ASP A 131 -15.61 -6.75 17.13
CA ASP A 131 -14.84 -5.51 17.08
C ASP A 131 -13.43 -5.59 16.47
N ASP A 132 -13.28 -6.28 15.35
CA ASP A 132 -11.99 -6.40 14.68
C ASP A 132 -11.54 -5.02 14.18
N THR A 133 -10.55 -4.45 14.88
CA THR A 133 -10.02 -3.11 14.61
C THR A 133 -8.76 -3.21 13.76
N LEU A 134 -8.74 -2.46 12.67
CA LEU A 134 -7.61 -2.32 11.76
C LEU A 134 -7.25 -0.85 11.59
N SER A 135 -6.00 -0.50 11.88
CA SER A 135 -5.50 0.86 11.64
C SER A 135 -4.52 0.83 10.47
N LEU A 136 -4.81 1.67 9.47
CA LEU A 136 -4.02 1.87 8.27
C LEU A 136 -3.41 3.27 8.33
N GLU A 137 -2.10 3.37 8.17
CA GLU A 137 -1.39 4.63 8.08
C GLU A 137 -0.69 4.70 6.72
N PHE A 138 -0.96 5.78 5.99
CA PHE A 138 -0.56 5.99 4.60
C PHE A 138 0.62 6.95 4.50
N ASP A 139 1.32 6.92 3.37
CA ASP A 139 2.48 7.79 3.15
C ASP A 139 2.01 9.25 2.93
N THR A 140 0.83 9.43 2.31
CA THR A 140 0.26 10.74 1.99
C THR A 140 -1.22 10.87 2.42
N VAL A 141 -1.70 12.12 2.48
CA VAL A 141 -3.08 12.45 2.83
C VAL A 141 -4.05 12.03 1.72
N GLU A 142 -3.62 12.20 0.47
CA GLU A 142 -4.34 11.88 -0.74
C GLU A 142 -4.58 10.37 -0.83
N GLN A 143 -3.56 9.56 -0.52
CA GLN A 143 -3.71 8.10 -0.42
C GLN A 143 -4.79 7.71 0.59
N ARG A 144 -4.78 8.35 1.77
CA ARG A 144 -5.79 8.11 2.81
C ARG A 144 -7.19 8.52 2.34
N GLN A 145 -7.32 9.66 1.64
CA GLN A 145 -8.58 10.15 1.07
C GLN A 145 -9.14 9.17 0.03
N VAL A 146 -8.34 8.79 -0.97
CA VAL A 146 -8.73 7.84 -2.01
C VAL A 146 -9.19 6.52 -1.40
N VAL A 147 -8.45 5.98 -0.42
CA VAL A 147 -8.83 4.74 0.25
C VAL A 147 -10.12 4.88 1.03
N HIS A 148 -10.29 5.97 1.78
CA HIS A 148 -11.50 6.23 2.56
C HIS A 148 -12.74 6.35 1.65
N GLU A 149 -12.63 7.09 0.55
CA GLU A 149 -13.71 7.25 -0.42
C GLU A 149 -14.06 5.92 -1.10
N THR A 150 -13.04 5.18 -1.55
CA THR A 150 -13.23 3.87 -2.20
C THR A 150 -13.93 2.88 -1.26
N LEU A 151 -13.48 2.79 -0.01
CA LEU A 151 -14.10 1.96 1.03
C LEU A 151 -15.55 2.39 1.30
N SER A 152 -15.80 3.69 1.40
CA SER A 152 -17.14 4.23 1.62
C SER A 152 -18.09 3.85 0.49
N ARG A 153 -17.66 4.00 -0.77
CA ARG A 153 -18.47 3.64 -1.93
C ARG A 153 -18.76 2.14 -1.98
N TRP A 154 -17.77 1.27 -1.71
CA TRP A 154 -18.02 -0.17 -1.65
C TRP A 154 -18.96 -0.58 -0.52
N VAL A 155 -18.81 0.00 0.67
CA VAL A 155 -19.72 -0.28 1.79
C VAL A 155 -21.15 0.12 1.44
N SER A 156 -21.34 1.32 0.88
CA SER A 156 -22.65 1.79 0.43
C SER A 156 -23.25 0.87 -0.66
N LEU A 157 -22.44 0.46 -1.63
CA LEU A 157 -22.87 -0.47 -2.68
C LEU A 157 -23.27 -1.82 -2.09
N ALA A 158 -22.49 -2.37 -1.16
CA ALA A 158 -22.81 -3.64 -0.53
C ALA A 158 -24.12 -3.57 0.26
N VAL A 159 -24.37 -2.47 0.98
CA VAL A 159 -25.64 -2.25 1.69
C VAL A 159 -26.80 -2.17 0.71
N LEU A 160 -26.65 -1.44 -0.39
CA LEU A 160 -27.67 -1.33 -1.43
C LEU A 160 -27.99 -2.71 -2.03
N LEU A 161 -26.97 -3.47 -2.43
CA LEU A 161 -27.14 -4.81 -2.99
C LEU A 161 -27.80 -5.77 -1.99
N GLN A 162 -27.47 -5.66 -0.69
CA GLN A 162 -28.14 -6.43 0.36
C GLN A 162 -29.63 -6.06 0.47
N SER A 163 -29.98 -4.77 0.43
CA SER A 163 -31.39 -4.34 0.49
C SER A 163 -32.21 -4.80 -0.72
N LEU A 164 -31.62 -4.73 -1.93
CA LEU A 164 -32.29 -5.19 -3.16
C LEU A 164 -32.53 -6.69 -3.12
N SER A 165 -31.54 -7.47 -2.66
CA SER A 165 -31.69 -8.92 -2.51
C SER A 165 -32.82 -9.30 -1.55
N ILE A 166 -33.00 -8.57 -0.44
CA ILE A 166 -34.10 -8.82 0.50
C ILE A 166 -35.45 -8.51 -0.15
N HIS A 167 -35.52 -7.43 -0.93
CA HIS A 167 -36.75 -7.05 -1.63
C HIS A 167 -37.15 -8.09 -2.68
N GLU A 168 -36.20 -8.64 -3.45
CA GLU A 168 -36.47 -9.72 -4.41
C GLU A 168 -36.98 -10.99 -3.72
N MET A 169 -36.41 -11.35 -2.57
CA MET A 169 -36.82 -12.52 -1.80
C MET A 169 -38.22 -12.38 -1.18
N ASN A 170 -38.63 -11.16 -0.84
CA ASN A 170 -39.96 -10.88 -0.25
C ASN A 170 -41.06 -10.65 -1.30
N SER A 171 -40.70 -10.60 -2.58
CA SER A 171 -41.63 -10.42 -3.70
C SER A 171 -41.94 -11.75 -4.43
N MET A 172 -41.36 -12.86 -3.99
CA MET A 172 -41.66 -14.24 -4.41
C MET A 172 -42.54 -14.92 -3.36
#